data_AF-A0A364LB88-F1
#
_entry.id   AF-A0A364LB88-F1
#
_cell.length_a   1.000
_cell.length_b   1.000
_cell.length_c   1.000
_cell.angle_alpha   90.00
_cell.angle_beta   90.00
_cell.angle_gamma   90.00
#
_symmetry.space_group_name_H-M   'P 1'
#
loop_
_entity.id
_entity.type
_entity.pdbx_description
1 polymer ?
#
loop_
_entity_poly.entity_id
_entity_poly.type
_entity_poly.pdbx_seq_one_letter_code
_entity_poly.pdbx_strand_id
1 'polypeptide(L)'
;MEIHVVSKDDYSKQAVIPISAAALNQLTDPESVRVRPILISLSSNNLSYAKGGTALHWWDAYPVPTNLVPGASEAASWGIVPAWGYAIVTESTTTQILPGTILWGFWPTADAPVDLKLVLGDLDGHWIEVSGHRKNLMTIYNHYMEVSRKDFPVQLQDTELADFAWAALFRPIWQTGYLLNRFVFPPQNTTPSIEALIHPSGTDLPWTKEDAELSQTLLISLSASGKTARSFAYQIFKRPRENGPTKFLQVTHEPNLIQDVGRRLQSSTPADTISYQKLTYASEEKAAPEWLPEEAPKKVVIIDFGARGRALEEILELLERRYSGTDVKYVILQVGYQQKVIYFTLHANVYFALVNA
;
A
#
# COMPACT_ATOMS: atom_id res chain seq x y z
N MET A 1 17.94 18.44 -14.79
CA MET A 1 17.18 17.90 -13.65
C MET A 1 15.79 18.50 -13.73
N GLU A 2 14.79 17.73 -13.38
CA GLU A 2 13.39 17.92 -13.64
C GLU A 2 12.59 17.25 -12.51
N ILE A 3 11.46 17.85 -12.16
CA ILE A 3 10.46 17.27 -11.26
C ILE A 3 9.14 17.17 -12.00
N HIS A 4 8.51 16.02 -11.90
CA HIS A 4 7.13 15.84 -12.34
C HIS A 4 6.17 16.28 -11.22
N VAL A 5 5.25 17.17 -11.56
CA VAL A 5 4.21 17.67 -10.66
C VAL A 5 2.82 17.41 -11.23
N VAL A 6 1.87 17.17 -10.35
CA VAL A 6 0.47 16.90 -10.67
C VAL A 6 -0.40 17.87 -9.87
N SER A 7 -1.47 18.38 -10.49
CA SER A 7 -2.39 19.26 -9.78
C SER A 7 -3.13 18.47 -8.70
N LYS A 8 -3.20 19.03 -7.49
CA LYS A 8 -3.89 18.41 -6.35
C LYS A 8 -5.41 18.34 -6.54
N ASP A 9 -5.97 19.20 -7.40
CA ASP A 9 -7.41 19.28 -7.65
C ASP A 9 -7.83 18.51 -8.92
N ASP A 10 -6.91 18.36 -9.89
CA ASP A 10 -7.18 17.74 -11.18
C ASP A 10 -5.98 16.92 -11.66
N TYR A 11 -5.97 15.62 -11.36
CA TYR A 11 -4.84 14.73 -11.66
C TYR A 11 -4.56 14.54 -13.16
N SER A 12 -5.44 15.02 -14.05
CA SER A 12 -5.17 15.03 -15.49
C SER A 12 -4.22 16.16 -15.90
N LYS A 13 -4.09 17.20 -15.05
CA LYS A 13 -3.15 18.31 -15.22
C LYS A 13 -1.83 17.98 -14.56
N GLN A 14 -0.77 17.98 -15.35
CA GLN A 14 0.59 17.66 -14.94
C GLN A 14 1.57 18.58 -15.65
N ALA A 15 2.73 18.79 -15.03
CA ALA A 15 3.83 19.54 -15.62
C ALA A 15 5.17 18.88 -15.28
N VAL A 16 6.18 19.17 -16.08
CA VAL A 16 7.58 18.85 -15.80
C VAL A 16 8.31 20.18 -15.60
N ILE A 17 8.86 20.37 -14.41
CA ILE A 17 9.53 21.62 -14.03
C ILE A 17 11.04 21.39 -14.06
N PRO A 18 11.79 22.11 -14.91
CA PRO A 18 13.24 22.02 -14.92
C PRO A 18 13.85 22.69 -13.68
N ILE A 19 14.86 22.04 -13.11
CA ILE A 19 15.64 22.52 -11.97
C ILE A 19 17.09 22.72 -12.41
N SER A 20 17.59 23.93 -12.20
CA SER A 20 19.00 24.25 -12.37
C SER A 20 19.82 23.69 -11.21
N ALA A 21 20.98 23.10 -11.49
CA ALA A 21 21.91 22.65 -10.46
C ALA A 21 22.34 23.79 -9.52
N ALA A 22 22.41 25.02 -10.03
CA ALA A 22 22.73 26.21 -9.24
C ALA A 22 21.62 26.59 -8.23
N ALA A 23 20.42 26.03 -8.37
CA ALA A 23 19.30 26.26 -7.44
C ALA A 23 19.31 25.31 -6.23
N LEU A 24 20.21 24.32 -6.21
CA LEU A 24 20.37 23.42 -5.07
C LEU A 24 21.14 24.15 -3.95
N ASN A 25 20.58 24.13 -2.73
CA ASN A 25 21.27 24.65 -1.56
C ASN A 25 22.52 23.81 -1.24
N GLN A 26 23.45 24.35 -0.47
CA GLN A 26 24.52 23.53 0.10
C GLN A 26 23.94 22.60 1.18
N LEU A 27 24.31 21.32 1.15
CA LEU A 27 23.90 20.36 2.17
C LEU A 27 24.71 20.63 3.45
N THR A 28 24.13 21.38 4.37
CA THR A 28 24.80 21.85 5.59
C THR A 28 24.16 21.32 6.87
N ASP A 29 22.90 20.87 6.79
CA ASP A 29 22.20 20.30 7.94
C ASP A 29 22.87 19.00 8.41
N PRO A 30 23.09 18.82 9.72
CA PRO A 30 23.71 17.62 10.25
C PRO A 30 22.80 16.39 10.08
N GLU A 31 23.41 15.23 9.89
CA GLU A 31 22.72 13.94 9.69
C GLU A 31 21.83 13.93 8.43
N SER A 32 22.15 14.79 7.48
CA SER A 32 21.44 14.89 6.21
C SER A 32 22.23 14.25 5.07
N VAL A 33 21.49 13.68 4.12
CA VAL A 33 22.01 13.15 2.86
C VAL A 33 21.29 13.81 1.70
N ARG A 34 22.02 14.01 0.60
CA ARG A 34 21.43 14.33 -0.69
C ARG A 34 21.33 13.06 -1.51
N VAL A 35 20.14 12.76 -1.99
CA VAL A 35 19.83 11.52 -2.70
C VAL A 35 19.15 11.82 -4.03
N ARG A 36 19.57 11.13 -5.08
CA ARG A 36 18.99 11.26 -6.42
C ARG A 36 18.27 9.97 -6.81
N PRO A 37 16.97 10.00 -7.11
CA PRO A 37 16.28 8.83 -7.66
C PRO A 37 16.95 8.35 -8.95
N ILE A 38 17.08 7.05 -9.11
CA ILE A 38 17.70 6.41 -10.29
C ILE A 38 16.81 5.36 -10.95
N LEU A 39 15.86 4.80 -10.20
CA LEU A 39 14.85 3.88 -10.71
C LEU A 39 13.61 4.01 -9.84
N ILE A 40 12.45 4.26 -10.44
CA ILE A 40 11.17 4.32 -9.73
C ILE A 40 10.17 3.40 -10.42
N SER A 41 9.23 2.87 -9.64
CA SER A 41 8.11 2.09 -10.17
C SER A 41 6.87 2.96 -10.32
N LEU A 42 6.28 2.91 -11.51
CA LEU A 42 4.98 3.50 -11.78
C LEU A 42 3.93 2.39 -11.87
N SER A 43 2.86 2.54 -11.11
CA SER A 43 1.71 1.67 -11.08
C SER A 43 0.44 2.50 -10.97
N SER A 44 -0.73 1.86 -11.09
CA SER A 44 -1.99 2.54 -10.85
C SER A 44 -2.10 3.10 -9.42
N ASN A 45 -1.33 2.56 -8.47
CA ASN A 45 -1.35 3.03 -7.08
C ASN A 45 -0.76 4.45 -6.90
N ASN A 46 0.08 4.93 -7.83
CA ASN A 46 0.52 6.33 -7.82
C ASN A 46 -0.69 7.30 -7.94
N LEU A 47 -1.76 6.90 -8.61
CA LEU A 47 -3.01 7.67 -8.64
C LEU A 47 -3.70 7.69 -7.27
N SER A 48 -3.62 6.60 -6.50
CA SER A 48 -4.07 6.59 -5.10
C SER A 48 -3.28 7.60 -4.28
N TYR A 49 -1.95 7.68 -4.46
CA TYR A 49 -1.13 8.66 -3.76
C TYR A 49 -1.51 10.10 -4.07
N ALA A 50 -1.80 10.41 -5.34
CA ALA A 50 -2.32 11.71 -5.71
C ALA A 50 -3.68 11.99 -5.05
N LYS A 51 -4.60 11.02 -5.16
CA LYS A 51 -5.97 11.17 -4.66
C LYS A 51 -6.07 11.32 -3.14
N GLY A 52 -5.31 10.52 -2.41
CA GLY A 52 -5.25 10.59 -0.95
C GLY A 52 -4.22 11.59 -0.45
N GLY A 53 -3.57 12.36 -1.32
CA GLY A 53 -2.36 13.11 -0.94
C GLY A 53 -2.56 14.11 0.19
N THR A 54 -3.74 14.73 0.28
CA THR A 54 -4.08 15.62 1.41
C THR A 54 -4.54 14.84 2.63
N ALA A 55 -5.46 13.89 2.46
CA ALA A 55 -6.06 13.16 3.59
C ALA A 55 -5.10 12.18 4.28
N LEU A 56 -4.12 11.67 3.56
CA LEU A 56 -3.12 10.70 4.01
C LEU A 56 -1.69 11.29 3.99
N HIS A 57 -1.58 12.62 3.82
CA HIS A 57 -0.33 13.36 3.85
C HIS A 57 0.73 12.97 2.80
N TRP A 58 0.39 12.21 1.74
CA TRP A 58 1.37 11.82 0.72
C TRP A 58 1.97 13.01 -0.05
N TRP A 59 1.28 14.14 -0.15
CA TRP A 59 1.88 15.37 -0.68
C TRP A 59 3.01 15.91 0.20
N ASP A 60 2.98 15.59 1.48
CA ASP A 60 3.99 16.00 2.45
C ASP A 60 5.22 15.09 2.41
N ALA A 61 5.28 14.05 1.56
CA ALA A 61 6.51 13.29 1.37
C ALA A 61 7.60 14.14 0.69
N TYR A 62 7.19 14.92 -0.31
CA TYR A 62 8.05 15.76 -1.13
C TYR A 62 7.31 17.06 -1.50
N PRO A 63 7.46 18.12 -0.69
CA PRO A 63 6.85 19.41 -0.97
C PRO A 63 7.42 20.00 -2.28
N VAL A 64 6.54 20.59 -3.09
CA VAL A 64 6.98 21.34 -4.28
C VAL A 64 7.79 22.56 -3.82
N PRO A 65 9.03 22.74 -4.26
CA PRO A 65 9.82 23.90 -3.85
C PRO A 65 9.17 25.20 -4.34
N THR A 66 8.90 26.12 -3.41
CA THR A 66 8.15 27.37 -3.69
C THR A 66 8.91 28.34 -4.58
N ASN A 67 10.23 28.21 -4.65
CA ASN A 67 11.11 28.99 -5.51
C ASN A 67 11.15 28.49 -6.97
N LEU A 68 10.55 27.33 -7.27
CA LEU A 68 10.63 26.69 -8.58
C LEU A 68 9.33 26.78 -9.40
N VAL A 69 8.23 27.24 -8.80
CA VAL A 69 6.96 27.53 -9.50
C VAL A 69 6.66 29.02 -9.36
N PRO A 70 6.37 29.75 -10.45
CA PRO A 70 6.01 31.16 -10.37
C PRO A 70 4.80 31.39 -9.45
N GLY A 71 5.01 32.07 -8.33
CA GLY A 71 3.95 32.38 -7.37
C GLY A 71 3.69 31.26 -6.35
N ALA A 72 3.81 31.60 -5.06
CA ALA A 72 3.61 30.66 -3.95
C ALA A 72 2.21 30.00 -3.94
N SER A 73 1.19 30.72 -4.44
CA SER A 73 -0.17 30.19 -4.58
C SER A 73 -0.28 29.11 -5.66
N GLU A 74 0.51 29.21 -6.73
CA GLU A 74 0.51 28.21 -7.79
C GLU A 74 1.28 26.97 -7.31
N ALA A 75 2.42 27.14 -6.64
CA ALA A 75 3.17 26.04 -6.02
C ALA A 75 2.32 25.18 -5.07
N ALA A 76 1.44 25.80 -4.28
CA ALA A 76 0.56 25.10 -3.35
C ALA A 76 -0.47 24.18 -4.04
N SER A 77 -0.86 24.51 -5.28
CA SER A 77 -1.82 23.75 -6.09
C SER A 77 -1.22 22.51 -6.76
N TRP A 78 0.11 22.42 -6.79
CA TRP A 78 0.86 21.31 -7.34
C TRP A 78 1.36 20.38 -6.22
N GLY A 79 1.45 19.09 -6.52
CA GLY A 79 2.05 18.08 -5.67
C GLY A 79 3.02 17.19 -6.45
N ILE A 80 4.01 16.63 -5.75
CA ILE A 80 4.90 15.60 -6.31
C ILE A 80 4.33 14.25 -5.90
N VAL A 81 4.00 13.40 -6.87
CA VAL A 81 3.52 12.05 -6.57
C VAL A 81 4.73 11.18 -6.25
N PRO A 82 4.81 10.57 -5.05
CA PRO A 82 5.90 9.68 -4.73
C PRO A 82 5.75 8.31 -5.40
N ALA A 83 6.85 7.57 -5.48
CA ALA A 83 6.96 6.24 -6.08
C ALA A 83 7.98 5.38 -5.31
N TRP A 84 7.77 4.07 -5.28
CA TRP A 84 8.74 3.15 -4.70
C TRP A 84 9.90 2.90 -5.67
N GLY A 85 11.11 2.72 -5.18
CA GLY A 85 12.25 2.45 -6.05
C GLY A 85 13.58 2.62 -5.37
N TYR A 86 14.57 3.04 -6.15
CA TYR A 86 15.96 3.18 -5.74
C TYR A 86 16.48 4.59 -5.99
N ALA A 87 17.29 5.09 -5.06
CA ALA A 87 18.04 6.32 -5.18
C ALA A 87 19.50 6.11 -4.78
N ILE A 88 20.38 6.96 -5.29
CA ILE A 88 21.80 7.00 -4.94
C ILE A 88 22.10 8.22 -4.07
N VAL A 89 22.83 8.02 -2.98
CA VAL A 89 23.37 9.10 -2.17
C VAL A 89 24.45 9.82 -2.97
N THR A 90 24.32 11.13 -3.19
CA THR A 90 25.30 11.93 -3.92
C THR A 90 26.16 12.79 -3.00
N GLU A 91 25.61 13.22 -1.86
CA GLU A 91 26.31 13.97 -0.82
C GLU A 91 25.85 13.49 0.56
N SER A 92 26.71 13.61 1.56
CA SER A 92 26.38 13.23 2.94
C SER A 92 27.12 14.12 3.93
N THR A 93 26.42 14.53 4.98
CA THR A 93 27.00 15.24 6.15
C THR A 93 27.30 14.29 7.31
N THR A 94 26.95 13.01 7.17
CA THR A 94 27.19 11.95 8.17
C THR A 94 28.19 10.94 7.64
N THR A 95 28.99 10.37 8.54
CA THR A 95 29.94 9.30 8.19
C THR A 95 29.26 7.92 8.11
N GLN A 96 28.00 7.80 8.51
CA GLN A 96 27.30 6.51 8.56
C GLN A 96 26.70 6.10 7.20
N ILE A 97 26.30 7.07 6.38
CA ILE A 97 25.84 6.85 5.00
C ILE A 97 26.79 7.58 4.07
N LEU A 98 27.49 6.85 3.20
CA LEU A 98 28.50 7.42 2.32
C LEU A 98 27.93 7.73 0.92
N PRO A 99 28.51 8.72 0.21
CA PRO A 99 28.22 8.93 -1.20
C PRO A 99 28.37 7.65 -2.03
N GLY A 100 27.37 7.39 -2.87
CA GLY A 100 27.23 6.22 -3.71
C GLY A 100 26.55 5.02 -3.06
N THR A 101 26.11 5.11 -1.79
CA THR A 101 25.17 4.15 -1.21
C THR A 101 23.85 4.17 -1.99
N ILE A 102 23.30 2.98 -2.26
CA ILE A 102 22.00 2.81 -2.91
C ILE A 102 20.96 2.52 -1.84
N LEU A 103 19.86 3.27 -1.88
CA LEU A 103 18.75 3.13 -0.95
C LEU A 103 17.51 2.70 -1.72
N TRP A 104 16.82 1.67 -1.25
CA TRP A 104 15.44 1.40 -1.62
C TRP A 104 14.49 2.14 -0.68
N GLY A 105 13.42 2.72 -1.22
CA GLY A 105 12.43 3.43 -0.42
C GLY A 105 11.41 4.19 -1.26
N PHE A 106 10.79 5.17 -0.64
CA PHE A 106 9.78 6.04 -1.23
C PHE A 106 10.43 7.31 -1.75
N TRP A 107 10.31 7.60 -3.04
CA TRP A 107 11.06 8.65 -3.75
C TRP A 107 10.13 9.58 -4.53
N PRO A 108 10.53 10.83 -4.82
CA PRO A 108 9.74 11.69 -5.71
C PRO A 108 9.80 11.17 -7.15
N THR A 109 8.78 11.46 -7.95
CA THR A 109 8.84 11.33 -9.42
C THR A 109 9.72 12.45 -10.01
N ALA A 110 11.03 12.32 -9.85
CA ALA A 110 12.01 13.30 -10.27
C ALA A 110 13.35 12.65 -10.61
N ASP A 111 14.12 13.28 -11.51
CA ASP A 111 15.57 13.00 -11.65
C ASP A 111 16.43 13.98 -10.81
N ALA A 112 15.78 15.00 -10.23
CA ALA A 112 16.40 15.96 -9.34
C ALA A 112 16.73 15.34 -7.97
N PRO A 113 17.87 15.69 -7.36
CA PRO A 113 18.19 15.24 -6.02
C PRO A 113 17.29 15.91 -4.98
N VAL A 114 17.06 15.20 -3.88
CA VAL A 114 16.34 15.68 -2.70
C VAL A 114 17.19 15.49 -1.46
N ASP A 115 17.01 16.38 -0.49
CA ASP A 115 17.69 16.31 0.78
C ASP A 115 16.78 15.60 1.80
N LEU A 116 17.36 14.66 2.54
CA LEU A 116 16.70 13.82 3.53
C LEU A 116 17.49 13.86 4.84
N LYS A 117 16.79 13.77 5.97
CA LYS A 117 17.39 13.61 7.30
C LYS A 117 17.18 12.17 7.76
N LEU A 118 18.19 11.33 7.52
CA LEU A 118 18.13 9.90 7.81
C LEU A 118 18.84 9.58 9.12
N VAL A 119 18.10 8.96 10.04
CA VAL A 119 18.65 8.37 11.27
C VAL A 119 18.66 6.85 11.17
N LEU A 120 19.59 6.21 11.87
CA LEU A 120 19.70 4.75 11.87
C LEU A 120 18.44 4.13 12.49
N GLY A 121 17.87 3.14 11.81
CA GLY A 121 16.77 2.33 12.33
C GLY A 121 17.26 1.16 13.20
N ASP A 122 16.34 0.28 13.59
CA ASP A 122 16.66 -0.84 14.50
C ASP A 122 17.54 -1.93 13.87
N LEU A 123 17.64 -1.95 12.54
CA LEU A 123 18.42 -2.92 11.77
C LEU A 123 19.53 -2.21 10.99
N ASP A 124 20.72 -2.81 10.97
CA ASP A 124 21.85 -2.30 10.18
C ASP A 124 21.46 -2.12 8.71
N GLY A 125 21.81 -0.96 8.14
CA GLY A 125 21.44 -0.60 6.77
C GLY A 125 19.97 -0.21 6.60
N HIS A 126 19.18 -0.12 7.67
CA HIS A 126 17.85 0.48 7.64
C HIS A 126 17.89 1.89 8.23
N TRP A 127 17.16 2.79 7.58
CA TRP A 127 17.17 4.22 7.89
C TRP A 127 15.75 4.74 8.00
N ILE A 128 15.55 5.72 8.87
CA ILE A 128 14.26 6.38 9.09
C ILE A 128 14.42 7.85 8.73
N GLU A 129 13.53 8.33 7.86
CA GLU A 129 13.44 9.74 7.52
C GLU A 129 12.66 10.52 8.57
N VAL A 130 13.28 11.56 9.13
CA VAL A 130 12.73 12.30 10.27
C VAL A 130 12.47 13.79 10.00
N SER A 131 12.50 14.22 8.73
CA SER A 131 12.13 15.61 8.40
C SER A 131 10.71 15.96 8.86
N GLY A 132 10.55 17.16 9.40
CA GLY A 132 9.32 17.57 10.11
C GLY A 132 8.04 17.55 9.26
N HIS A 133 8.13 17.74 7.94
CA HIS A 133 6.99 17.67 7.04
C HIS A 133 6.45 16.24 6.88
N ARG A 134 7.28 15.21 7.15
CA ARG A 134 6.93 13.79 6.97
C ARG A 134 6.36 13.12 8.21
N LYS A 135 6.25 13.84 9.33
CA LYS A 135 5.81 13.29 10.63
C LYS A 135 4.40 12.70 10.62
N ASN A 136 3.52 13.18 9.74
CA ASN A 136 2.13 12.73 9.63
C ASN A 136 1.96 11.62 8.58
N LEU A 137 3.01 11.26 7.85
CA LEU A 137 2.98 10.09 6.97
C LEU A 137 2.94 8.81 7.81
N MET A 138 2.33 7.77 7.25
CA MET A 138 2.52 6.43 7.80
C MET A 138 4.00 6.07 7.81
N THR A 139 4.46 5.47 8.92
CA THR A 139 5.88 5.19 9.21
C THR A 139 6.60 4.45 8.08
N ILE A 140 5.91 3.52 7.41
CA ILE A 140 6.47 2.74 6.31
C ILE A 140 7.03 3.60 5.17
N TYR A 141 6.44 4.76 4.89
CA TYR A 141 6.91 5.65 3.82
C TYR A 141 8.19 6.38 4.21
N ASN A 142 8.55 6.40 5.49
CA ASN A 142 9.79 6.99 5.99
C ASN A 142 10.91 5.95 6.14
N HIS A 143 10.67 4.68 5.81
CA HIS A 143 11.68 3.63 5.94
C HIS A 143 12.45 3.45 4.64
N TYR A 144 13.78 3.54 4.76
CA TYR A 144 14.73 3.33 3.67
C TYR A 144 15.65 2.17 4.02
N MET A 145 16.11 1.45 3.00
CA MET A 145 16.96 0.28 3.19
C MET A 145 18.12 0.32 2.22
N GLU A 146 19.33 0.15 2.73
CA GLU A 146 20.53 -0.02 1.93
C GLU A 146 20.42 -1.26 1.05
N VAL A 147 20.91 -1.10 -0.17
CA VAL A 147 20.96 -2.15 -1.16
C VAL A 147 22.42 -2.36 -1.51
N SER A 148 22.87 -3.61 -1.42
CA SER A 148 24.26 -3.97 -1.69
C SER A 148 24.68 -3.46 -3.08
N ARG A 149 25.70 -2.59 -3.08
CA ARG A 149 26.24 -1.94 -4.29
C ARG A 149 26.92 -2.92 -5.24
N LYS A 150 27.34 -4.10 -4.76
CA LYS A 150 27.87 -5.17 -5.61
C LYS A 150 26.82 -5.71 -6.58
N ASP A 151 25.54 -5.52 -6.25
CA ASP A 151 24.42 -6.05 -7.00
C ASP A 151 23.76 -5.00 -7.89
N PHE A 152 24.00 -3.69 -7.67
CA PHE A 152 23.36 -2.63 -8.46
C PHE A 152 24.23 -2.21 -9.65
N PRO A 153 23.78 -2.42 -10.91
CA PRO A 153 24.54 -2.04 -12.08
C PRO A 153 24.64 -0.51 -12.17
N VAL A 154 25.82 0.04 -11.87
CA VAL A 154 26.10 1.49 -12.04
C VAL A 154 25.99 1.90 -13.51
N GLN A 155 26.16 0.93 -14.43
CA GLN A 155 25.87 1.04 -15.85
C GLN A 155 24.69 0.13 -16.20
N LEU A 156 23.55 0.73 -16.51
CA LEU A 156 22.31 0.05 -16.86
C LEU A 156 22.48 -0.75 -18.17
N GLN A 157 22.94 -2.01 -18.11
CA GLN A 157 22.77 -2.97 -19.21
C GLN A 157 21.54 -3.86 -18.92
N ASP A 158 20.81 -4.20 -19.99
CA ASP A 158 19.36 -4.45 -19.99
C ASP A 158 18.85 -5.60 -19.09
N THR A 159 19.68 -6.56 -18.67
CA THR A 159 19.23 -7.71 -17.87
C THR A 159 19.25 -7.46 -16.36
N GLU A 160 20.29 -6.79 -15.85
CA GLU A 160 20.42 -6.55 -14.41
C GLU A 160 19.43 -5.46 -13.95
N LEU A 161 19.13 -4.48 -14.81
CA LEU A 161 18.09 -3.48 -14.55
C LEU A 161 16.69 -4.10 -14.43
N ALA A 162 16.42 -5.19 -15.15
CA ALA A 162 15.12 -5.83 -15.14
C ALA A 162 14.76 -6.37 -13.74
N ASP A 163 15.71 -6.97 -13.03
CA ASP A 163 15.49 -7.50 -11.68
C ASP A 163 15.20 -6.38 -10.66
N PHE A 164 15.94 -5.27 -10.72
CA PHE A 164 15.65 -4.10 -9.88
C PHE A 164 14.31 -3.46 -10.23
N ALA A 165 13.95 -3.37 -11.52
CA ALA A 165 12.67 -2.85 -11.95
C ALA A 165 11.51 -3.73 -11.45
N TRP A 166 11.66 -5.06 -11.54
CA TRP A 166 10.71 -6.00 -10.97
C TRP A 166 10.61 -5.88 -9.46
N ALA A 167 11.73 -5.76 -8.76
CA ALA A 167 11.74 -5.56 -7.32
C ALA A 167 11.07 -4.23 -6.93
N ALA A 168 11.33 -3.12 -7.65
CA ALA A 168 10.68 -1.83 -7.41
C ALA A 168 9.15 -1.91 -7.57
N LEU A 169 8.67 -2.71 -8.53
CA LEU A 169 7.24 -2.92 -8.79
C LEU A 169 6.58 -3.88 -7.79
N PHE A 170 7.22 -5.01 -7.51
CA PHE A 170 6.59 -6.12 -6.77
C PHE A 170 6.89 -6.12 -5.27
N ARG A 171 8.01 -5.54 -4.83
CA ARG A 171 8.34 -5.53 -3.41
C ARG A 171 7.26 -4.86 -2.56
N PRO A 172 6.75 -3.66 -2.90
CA PRO A 172 5.66 -3.05 -2.15
C PRO A 172 4.44 -3.97 -2.08
N ILE A 173 4.07 -4.59 -3.22
CA ILE A 173 2.89 -5.46 -3.35
C ILE A 173 3.00 -6.67 -2.41
N TRP A 174 4.15 -7.35 -2.41
CA TRP A 174 4.39 -8.51 -1.56
C TRP A 174 4.54 -8.14 -0.09
N GLN A 175 5.13 -6.99 0.18
CA GLN A 175 5.25 -6.44 1.51
C GLN A 175 3.87 -6.10 2.09
N THR A 176 2.94 -5.55 1.30
CA THR A 176 1.54 -5.34 1.74
C THR A 176 0.90 -6.63 2.21
N GLY A 177 0.91 -7.67 1.37
CA GLY A 177 0.28 -8.95 1.70
C GLY A 177 0.90 -9.57 2.95
N TYR A 178 2.23 -9.52 3.06
CA TYR A 178 2.96 -10.00 4.23
C TYR A 178 2.60 -9.21 5.49
N LEU A 179 2.61 -7.87 5.45
CA LEU A 179 2.33 -7.02 6.61
C LEU A 179 0.90 -7.20 7.11
N LEU A 180 -0.08 -7.25 6.20
CA LEU A 180 -1.47 -7.56 6.54
C LEU A 180 -1.58 -8.92 7.23
N ASN A 181 -0.89 -9.94 6.72
CA ASN A 181 -0.97 -11.29 7.28
C ASN A 181 -0.23 -11.43 8.62
N ARG A 182 0.94 -10.80 8.77
CA ARG A 182 1.83 -11.01 9.90
C ARG A 182 1.55 -10.08 11.08
N PHE A 183 1.13 -8.84 10.82
CA PHE A 183 1.01 -7.80 11.86
C PHE A 183 -0.43 -7.31 12.07
N VAL A 184 -1.23 -7.24 11.00
CA VAL A 184 -2.65 -6.88 11.11
C VAL A 184 -3.50 -8.09 11.49
N PHE A 185 -3.26 -9.25 10.87
CA PHE A 185 -4.03 -10.46 11.14
C PHE A 185 -3.17 -11.66 11.57
N PRO A 186 -2.21 -11.55 12.51
CA PRO A 186 -1.28 -12.64 12.84
C PRO A 186 -1.99 -13.98 13.15
N PRO A 187 -1.44 -15.13 12.72
CA PRO A 187 -1.83 -16.44 13.24
C PRO A 187 -1.63 -16.53 14.76
N GLN A 188 -2.53 -17.21 15.49
CA GLN A 188 -2.48 -17.29 16.97
C GLN A 188 -1.25 -18.01 17.50
N ASN A 189 -0.77 -19.04 16.80
CA ASN A 189 0.30 -19.94 17.26
C ASN A 189 1.70 -19.56 16.75
N THR A 190 1.84 -18.46 15.99
CA THR A 190 3.16 -17.94 15.62
C THR A 190 3.61 -16.93 16.66
N THR A 191 4.29 -17.43 17.70
CA THR A 191 4.94 -16.63 18.75
C THR A 191 5.57 -15.37 18.14
N PRO A 192 5.18 -14.15 18.52
CA PRO A 192 6.02 -13.00 18.29
C PRO A 192 6.90 -12.89 19.52
N SER A 193 8.15 -13.33 19.44
CA SER A 193 9.14 -12.92 20.44
C SER A 193 9.44 -11.42 20.35
N ILE A 194 8.99 -10.70 19.31
CA ILE A 194 9.14 -9.24 19.16
C ILE A 194 7.93 -8.68 18.39
N GLU A 195 7.16 -7.79 19.05
CA GLU A 195 6.30 -6.71 18.53
C GLU A 195 4.82 -6.87 18.14
N ALA A 196 4.13 -5.75 18.37
CA ALA A 196 2.71 -5.57 18.65
C ALA A 196 1.81 -5.68 17.41
N LEU A 197 0.55 -6.03 17.66
CA LEU A 197 -0.52 -5.85 16.69
C LEU A 197 -0.47 -4.43 16.12
N ILE A 198 -0.40 -4.33 14.79
CA ILE A 198 -0.37 -3.03 14.13
C ILE A 198 -1.77 -2.74 13.59
N HIS A 199 -2.30 -1.58 13.96
CA HIS A 199 -3.56 -1.11 13.40
C HIS A 199 -3.45 -0.96 11.88
N PRO A 200 -4.44 -1.37 11.08
CA PRO A 200 -4.38 -1.34 9.63
C PRO A 200 -3.91 0.00 9.07
N SER A 201 -4.31 1.15 9.63
CA SER A 201 -3.90 2.48 9.15
C SER A 201 -2.51 2.94 9.59
N GLY A 202 -1.75 2.12 10.30
CA GLY A 202 -0.40 2.48 10.76
C GLY A 202 -0.39 3.62 11.78
N THR A 203 -1.52 3.88 12.42
CA THR A 203 -1.69 4.86 13.51
C THR A 203 -1.66 4.14 14.85
N ASP A 204 -1.44 4.90 15.93
CA ASP A 204 -1.44 4.38 17.31
C ASP A 204 -2.86 4.07 17.85
N LEU A 205 -3.81 3.78 16.97
CA LEU A 205 -5.16 3.38 17.36
C LEU A 205 -5.16 1.92 17.86
N PRO A 206 -6.05 1.57 18.81
CA PRO A 206 -6.14 0.20 19.29
C PRO A 206 -6.46 -0.79 18.18
N TRP A 207 -5.68 -1.87 18.09
CA TRP A 207 -5.98 -3.03 17.25
C TRP A 207 -5.86 -4.29 18.12
N THR A 208 -7.01 -4.81 18.54
CA THR A 208 -7.05 -5.88 19.53
C THR A 208 -6.84 -7.25 18.89
N LYS A 209 -6.54 -8.26 19.72
CA LYS A 209 -6.50 -9.66 19.26
C LYS A 209 -7.82 -10.08 18.61
N GLU A 210 -8.94 -9.59 19.12
CA GLU A 210 -10.25 -9.88 18.58
C GLU A 210 -10.46 -9.25 17.19
N ASP A 211 -9.93 -8.05 16.95
CA ASP A 211 -9.95 -7.39 15.63
C ASP A 211 -9.10 -8.17 14.62
N ALA A 212 -7.91 -8.60 15.04
CA ALA A 212 -6.92 -9.32 14.25
C ALA A 212 -7.26 -10.81 13.95
N GLU A 213 -8.15 -11.42 14.72
CA GLU A 213 -8.42 -12.86 14.65
C GLU A 213 -9.12 -13.27 13.35
N LEU A 214 -8.67 -14.32 12.64
CA LEU A 214 -9.37 -14.78 11.42
C LEU A 214 -10.12 -16.12 11.57
N SER A 215 -9.82 -16.98 12.54
CA SER A 215 -10.34 -18.35 12.67
C SER A 215 -11.87 -18.51 12.66
N GLN A 216 -12.62 -17.52 13.15
CA GLN A 216 -14.09 -17.51 13.18
C GLN A 216 -14.71 -16.47 12.24
N THR A 217 -14.04 -16.18 11.13
CA THR A 217 -14.37 -15.05 10.25
C THR A 217 -14.74 -15.51 8.84
N LEU A 218 -15.78 -14.89 8.26
CA LEU A 218 -15.97 -14.84 6.81
C LEU A 218 -15.05 -13.75 6.24
N LEU A 219 -13.98 -14.15 5.54
CA LEU A 219 -13.05 -13.24 4.90
C LEU A 219 -13.50 -12.98 3.46
N ILE A 220 -13.58 -11.72 3.06
CA ILE A 220 -13.99 -11.30 1.72
C ILE A 220 -12.88 -10.43 1.12
N SER A 221 -12.35 -10.83 -0.04
CA SER A 221 -11.44 -10.00 -0.84
C SER A 221 -12.18 -9.48 -2.06
N LEU A 222 -12.27 -8.16 -2.20
CA LEU A 222 -12.73 -7.52 -3.43
C LEU A 222 -11.54 -7.16 -4.32
N SER A 223 -11.77 -7.04 -5.63
CA SER A 223 -10.69 -6.92 -6.63
C SER A 223 -9.69 -8.09 -6.55
N ALA A 224 -10.20 -9.30 -6.32
CA ALA A 224 -9.38 -10.44 -5.93
C ALA A 224 -8.40 -10.93 -7.01
N SER A 225 -8.47 -10.49 -8.27
CA SER A 225 -7.42 -10.75 -9.28
C SER A 225 -6.30 -9.71 -9.29
N GLY A 226 -6.42 -8.61 -8.54
CA GLY A 226 -5.40 -7.57 -8.41
C GLY A 226 -4.14 -8.07 -7.71
N LYS A 227 -2.98 -7.52 -8.06
CA LYS A 227 -1.66 -8.03 -7.61
C LYS A 227 -1.54 -8.02 -6.08
N THR A 228 -1.98 -6.94 -5.41
CA THR A 228 -1.97 -6.81 -3.95
C THR A 228 -2.92 -7.79 -3.28
N ALA A 229 -4.14 -7.95 -3.82
CA ALA A 229 -5.08 -8.96 -3.38
C ALA A 229 -4.52 -10.38 -3.50
N ARG A 230 -3.81 -10.66 -4.61
CA ARG A 230 -3.15 -11.97 -4.82
C ARG A 230 -2.02 -12.24 -3.85
N SER A 231 -1.23 -11.22 -3.53
CA SER A 231 -0.20 -11.34 -2.50
C SER A 231 -0.81 -11.70 -1.15
N PHE A 232 -1.86 -10.99 -0.72
CA PHE A 232 -2.54 -11.29 0.53
C PHE A 232 -3.21 -12.68 0.51
N ALA A 233 -3.91 -13.03 -0.57
CA ALA A 233 -4.53 -14.34 -0.72
C ALA A 233 -3.50 -15.49 -0.65
N TYR A 234 -2.31 -15.30 -1.21
CA TYR A 234 -1.21 -16.26 -1.09
C TYR A 234 -0.85 -16.51 0.39
N GLN A 235 -0.76 -15.45 1.19
CA GLN A 235 -0.48 -15.57 2.63
C GLN A 235 -1.60 -16.32 3.37
N ILE A 236 -2.87 -16.03 3.05
CA ILE A 236 -4.03 -16.73 3.62
C ILE A 236 -4.03 -18.22 3.27
N PHE A 237 -3.76 -18.58 2.02
CA PHE A 237 -3.71 -19.98 1.58
C PHE A 237 -2.54 -20.77 2.18
N LYS A 238 -1.52 -20.09 2.70
CA LYS A 238 -0.41 -20.73 3.42
C LYS A 238 -0.68 -20.92 4.91
N ARG A 239 -1.82 -20.45 5.43
CA ARG A 239 -2.16 -20.63 6.85
C ARG A 239 -2.59 -22.07 7.16
N PRO A 240 -2.24 -22.58 8.35
CA PRO A 240 -2.92 -23.72 8.95
C PRO A 240 -4.43 -23.45 9.12
N ARG A 241 -5.24 -24.51 9.09
CA ARG A 241 -6.72 -24.40 9.08
C ARG A 241 -7.25 -23.64 10.30
N GLU A 242 -6.66 -23.90 11.46
CA GLU A 242 -7.02 -23.34 12.75
C GLU A 242 -6.74 -21.83 12.87
N ASN A 243 -5.88 -21.29 12.01
CA ASN A 243 -5.51 -19.86 11.96
C ASN A 243 -6.09 -19.12 10.74
N GLY A 244 -6.82 -19.84 9.88
CA GLY A 244 -7.42 -19.33 8.65
C GLY A 244 -8.91 -19.06 8.80
N PRO A 245 -9.50 -18.24 7.92
CA PRO A 245 -10.93 -17.92 7.97
C PRO A 245 -11.81 -19.15 7.83
N THR A 246 -13.05 -19.09 8.35
CA THR A 246 -14.02 -20.18 8.18
C THR A 246 -14.32 -20.38 6.70
N LYS A 247 -14.40 -19.28 5.96
CA LYS A 247 -14.56 -19.21 4.51
C LYS A 247 -13.85 -17.98 3.94
N PHE A 248 -13.20 -18.13 2.78
CA PHE A 248 -12.56 -17.03 2.06
C PHE A 248 -13.25 -16.79 0.70
N LEU A 249 -14.06 -15.75 0.62
CA LEU A 249 -14.75 -15.34 -0.60
C LEU A 249 -13.89 -14.35 -1.39
N GLN A 250 -13.67 -14.63 -2.68
CA GLN A 250 -12.90 -13.79 -3.58
C GLN A 250 -13.81 -13.25 -4.70
N VAL A 251 -14.02 -11.93 -4.74
CA VAL A 251 -14.83 -11.26 -5.77
C VAL A 251 -13.91 -10.63 -6.81
N THR A 252 -14.11 -10.98 -8.08
CA THR A 252 -13.19 -10.59 -9.17
C THR A 252 -13.92 -10.46 -10.50
N HIS A 253 -13.27 -9.91 -11.52
CA HIS A 253 -13.77 -9.97 -12.90
C HIS A 253 -13.46 -11.34 -13.57
N GLU A 254 -12.42 -12.02 -13.08
CA GLU A 254 -11.88 -13.24 -13.69
C GLU A 254 -11.89 -14.41 -12.68
N PRO A 255 -13.06 -14.95 -12.32
CA PRO A 255 -13.14 -15.98 -11.28
C PRO A 255 -12.40 -17.26 -11.66
N ASN A 256 -12.51 -17.68 -12.93
CA ASN A 256 -11.91 -18.91 -13.43
C ASN A 256 -10.38 -18.93 -13.33
N LEU A 257 -9.72 -17.77 -13.43
CA LEU A 257 -8.26 -17.67 -13.34
C LEU A 257 -7.73 -17.99 -11.93
N ILE A 258 -8.54 -17.76 -10.89
CA ILE A 258 -8.08 -17.77 -9.50
C ILE A 258 -8.76 -18.84 -8.63
N GLN A 259 -9.89 -19.41 -9.08
CA GLN A 259 -10.67 -20.41 -8.34
C GLN A 259 -9.84 -21.62 -7.88
N ASP A 260 -8.90 -22.09 -8.69
CA ASP A 260 -8.12 -23.30 -8.40
C ASP A 260 -6.82 -23.02 -7.65
N VAL A 261 -6.53 -21.76 -7.29
CA VAL A 261 -5.24 -21.42 -6.67
C VAL A 261 -5.10 -22.03 -5.28
N GLY A 262 -6.15 -21.96 -4.45
CA GLY A 262 -6.13 -22.59 -3.13
C GLY A 262 -5.83 -24.09 -3.21
N ARG A 263 -6.48 -24.80 -4.17
CA ARG A 263 -6.24 -26.23 -4.42
C ARG A 263 -4.82 -26.50 -4.89
N ARG A 264 -4.29 -25.72 -5.85
CA ARG A 264 -2.91 -25.84 -6.35
C ARG A 264 -1.87 -25.59 -5.25
N LEU A 265 -2.18 -24.73 -4.29
CA LEU A 265 -1.34 -24.48 -3.12
C LEU A 265 -1.54 -25.49 -1.99
N GLN A 266 -2.42 -26.48 -2.15
CA GLN A 266 -2.80 -27.47 -1.13
C GLN A 266 -3.30 -26.79 0.17
N SER A 267 -4.00 -25.67 0.02
CA SER A 267 -4.56 -24.91 1.14
C SER A 267 -5.68 -25.67 1.84
N SER A 268 -5.71 -25.59 3.16
CA SER A 268 -6.81 -26.07 3.99
C SER A 268 -7.94 -25.04 4.15
N THR A 269 -7.71 -23.78 3.77
CA THR A 269 -8.73 -22.71 3.82
C THR A 269 -9.80 -22.92 2.74
N PRO A 270 -11.09 -23.08 3.12
CA PRO A 270 -12.18 -23.14 2.15
C PRO A 270 -12.33 -21.79 1.44
N ALA A 271 -12.35 -21.81 0.10
CA ALA A 271 -12.43 -20.58 -0.68
C ALA A 271 -13.34 -20.72 -1.89
N ASP A 272 -14.15 -19.70 -2.12
CA ASP A 272 -14.99 -19.55 -3.30
C ASP A 272 -14.57 -18.32 -4.08
N THR A 273 -14.81 -18.34 -5.39
CA THR A 273 -14.56 -17.20 -6.26
C THR A 273 -15.81 -16.87 -7.06
N ILE A 274 -16.20 -15.59 -7.10
CA ILE A 274 -17.38 -15.13 -7.83
C ILE A 274 -17.05 -13.94 -8.72
N SER A 275 -17.85 -13.75 -9.77
CA SER A 275 -17.78 -12.56 -10.61
C SER A 275 -18.48 -11.36 -9.97
N TYR A 276 -18.10 -10.14 -10.35
CA TYR A 276 -18.87 -8.95 -9.99
C TYR A 276 -20.32 -9.04 -10.46
N GLN A 277 -20.59 -9.57 -11.65
CA GLN A 277 -21.96 -9.76 -12.15
C GLN A 277 -22.78 -10.66 -11.22
N LYS A 278 -22.19 -11.73 -10.68
CA LYS A 278 -22.86 -12.63 -9.74
C LYS A 278 -23.13 -11.95 -8.40
N LEU A 279 -22.24 -11.06 -7.95
CA LEU A 279 -22.46 -10.22 -6.78
C LEU A 279 -23.63 -9.25 -7.00
N THR A 280 -23.63 -8.49 -8.10
CA THR A 280 -24.68 -7.53 -8.43
C THR A 280 -26.04 -8.23 -8.52
N TYR A 281 -26.13 -9.34 -9.24
CA TYR A 281 -27.35 -10.15 -9.33
C TYR A 281 -27.85 -10.59 -7.95
N ALA A 282 -26.96 -11.12 -7.10
CA ALA A 282 -27.33 -11.53 -5.74
C ALA A 282 -27.78 -10.34 -4.87
N SER A 283 -27.19 -9.16 -5.06
CA SER A 283 -27.60 -7.95 -4.34
C SER A 283 -29.01 -7.51 -4.74
N GLU A 284 -29.39 -7.67 -6.01
CA GLU A 284 -30.70 -7.24 -6.55
C GLU A 284 -31.83 -8.25 -6.30
N GLU A 285 -31.60 -9.55 -6.55
CA GLU A 285 -32.69 -10.54 -6.64
C GLU A 285 -33.28 -10.99 -5.29
N LYS A 286 -32.85 -10.43 -4.16
CA LYS A 286 -33.31 -10.76 -2.79
C LYS A 286 -33.20 -12.25 -2.38
N ALA A 287 -32.73 -13.14 -3.25
CA ALA A 287 -32.42 -14.52 -2.92
C ALA A 287 -31.05 -14.63 -2.22
N ALA A 288 -30.95 -15.47 -1.20
CA ALA A 288 -29.70 -15.71 -0.49
C ALA A 288 -28.77 -16.58 -1.36
N PRO A 289 -27.57 -16.12 -1.71
CA PRO A 289 -26.67 -16.91 -2.55
C PRO A 289 -26.01 -18.06 -1.77
N GLU A 290 -25.89 -19.22 -2.41
CA GLU A 290 -25.24 -20.42 -1.85
C GLU A 290 -23.75 -20.23 -1.51
N TRP A 291 -23.10 -19.25 -2.13
CA TRP A 291 -21.69 -18.95 -1.85
C TRP A 291 -21.50 -18.13 -0.56
N LEU A 292 -22.57 -17.67 0.09
CA LEU A 292 -22.50 -17.16 1.47
C LEU A 292 -22.85 -18.25 2.49
N PRO A 293 -22.23 -18.24 3.68
CA PRO A 293 -22.62 -19.13 4.77
C PRO A 293 -24.10 -19.01 5.13
N GLU A 294 -24.75 -20.14 5.45
CA GLU A 294 -26.15 -20.11 5.85
C GLU A 294 -26.36 -19.49 7.24
N GLU A 295 -25.48 -19.86 8.17
CA GLU A 295 -25.40 -19.31 9.52
C GLU A 295 -24.60 -18.00 9.53
N ALA A 296 -24.98 -17.07 10.40
CA ALA A 296 -24.26 -15.82 10.55
C ALA A 296 -22.85 -16.06 11.12
N PRO A 297 -21.79 -15.57 10.46
CA PRO A 297 -20.45 -15.64 11.02
C PRO A 297 -20.33 -14.68 12.21
N LYS A 298 -19.48 -14.99 13.19
CA LYS A 298 -19.22 -14.06 14.30
C LYS A 298 -18.59 -12.74 13.83
N LYS A 299 -17.77 -12.82 12.77
CA LYS A 299 -17.08 -11.67 12.19
C LYS A 299 -17.03 -11.78 10.67
N VAL A 300 -17.18 -10.64 10.01
CA VAL A 300 -16.90 -10.47 8.59
C VAL A 300 -15.73 -9.50 8.46
N VAL A 301 -14.69 -9.92 7.75
CA VAL A 301 -13.57 -9.04 7.36
C VAL A 301 -13.66 -8.85 5.85
N ILE A 302 -13.86 -7.60 5.41
CA ILE A 302 -13.86 -7.23 4.00
C ILE A 302 -12.58 -6.46 3.72
N ILE A 303 -11.80 -6.90 2.73
CA ILE A 303 -10.64 -6.17 2.25
C ILE A 303 -10.88 -5.79 0.79
N ASP A 304 -11.06 -4.50 0.55
CA ASP A 304 -11.28 -3.92 -0.76
C ASP A 304 -9.94 -3.47 -1.35
N PHE A 305 -9.42 -4.23 -2.31
CA PHE A 305 -8.17 -3.92 -3.01
C PHE A 305 -8.36 -2.98 -4.23
N GLY A 306 -9.36 -2.08 -4.16
CA GLY A 306 -9.72 -1.18 -5.24
C GLY A 306 -10.69 -1.82 -6.25
N ALA A 307 -11.79 -2.37 -5.74
CA ALA A 307 -12.86 -2.98 -6.51
C ALA A 307 -13.62 -1.95 -7.36
N ARG A 308 -14.26 -2.45 -8.43
CA ARG A 308 -14.99 -1.63 -9.40
C ARG A 308 -16.37 -1.27 -8.91
N GLY A 309 -16.88 -0.12 -9.38
CA GLY A 309 -18.26 0.29 -9.19
C GLY A 309 -18.66 0.30 -7.72
N ARG A 310 -19.82 -0.32 -7.42
CA ARG A 310 -20.43 -0.39 -6.10
C ARG A 310 -20.20 -1.72 -5.39
N ALA A 311 -19.15 -2.48 -5.75
CA ALA A 311 -18.98 -3.83 -5.23
C ALA A 311 -18.88 -3.91 -3.70
N LEU A 312 -18.35 -2.87 -3.02
CA LEU A 312 -18.29 -2.82 -1.56
C LEU A 312 -19.68 -2.58 -0.96
N GLU A 313 -20.42 -1.66 -1.54
CA GLU A 313 -21.79 -1.34 -1.14
C GLU A 313 -22.73 -2.53 -1.39
N GLU A 314 -22.64 -3.17 -2.56
CA GLU A 314 -23.43 -4.34 -2.94
C GLU A 314 -23.19 -5.52 -1.99
N ILE A 315 -21.94 -5.80 -1.59
CA ILE A 315 -21.66 -6.88 -0.64
C ILE A 315 -22.15 -6.53 0.77
N LEU A 316 -22.04 -5.26 1.20
CA LEU A 316 -22.56 -4.82 2.50
C LEU A 316 -24.08 -4.92 2.56
N GLU A 317 -24.79 -4.38 1.56
CA GLU A 317 -26.25 -4.47 1.46
C GLU A 317 -26.74 -5.93 1.47
N LEU A 318 -26.02 -6.81 0.78
CA LEU A 318 -26.32 -8.25 0.76
C LEU A 318 -26.09 -8.90 2.14
N LEU A 319 -24.99 -8.59 2.82
CA LEU A 319 -24.66 -9.14 4.14
C LEU A 319 -25.64 -8.64 5.21
N GLU A 320 -25.96 -7.35 5.22
CA GLU A 320 -26.96 -6.75 6.12
C GLU A 320 -28.32 -7.41 5.95
N ARG A 321 -28.73 -7.66 4.70
CA ARG A 321 -29.98 -8.37 4.42
C ARG A 321 -29.91 -9.83 4.87
N ARG A 322 -28.81 -10.53 4.61
CA ARG A 322 -28.67 -11.98 4.86
C ARG A 322 -28.57 -12.32 6.34
N TYR A 323 -27.95 -11.45 7.13
CA TYR A 323 -27.68 -11.64 8.55
C TYR A 323 -28.39 -10.60 9.42
N SER A 324 -29.47 -10.03 8.92
CA SER A 324 -30.30 -9.07 9.66
C SER A 324 -30.76 -9.66 11.00
N GLY A 325 -30.63 -8.87 12.07
CA GLY A 325 -31.00 -9.27 13.43
C GLY A 325 -29.98 -10.16 14.14
N THR A 326 -28.77 -10.34 13.59
CA THR A 326 -27.67 -11.06 14.24
C THR A 326 -26.52 -10.12 14.63
N ASP A 327 -25.73 -10.51 15.63
CA ASP A 327 -24.62 -9.71 16.15
C ASP A 327 -23.31 -10.03 15.40
N VAL A 328 -23.22 -9.60 14.14
CA VAL A 328 -22.04 -9.79 13.29
C VAL A 328 -21.12 -8.58 13.43
N LYS A 329 -19.87 -8.81 13.82
CA LYS A 329 -18.84 -7.77 13.79
C LYS A 329 -18.31 -7.56 12.37
N TYR A 330 -18.27 -6.32 11.90
CA TYR A 330 -17.72 -5.96 10.58
C TYR A 330 -16.39 -5.22 10.73
N VAL A 331 -15.40 -5.67 9.96
CA VAL A 331 -14.11 -4.99 9.80
C VAL A 331 -13.88 -4.77 8.32
N ILE A 332 -13.75 -3.50 7.91
CA ILE A 332 -13.58 -3.15 6.49
C ILE A 332 -12.24 -2.47 6.31
N LEU A 333 -11.38 -3.05 5.47
CA LEU A 333 -10.11 -2.49 5.08
C LEU A 333 -10.14 -2.06 3.61
N GLN A 334 -9.66 -0.86 3.32
CA GLN A 334 -9.43 -0.39 1.95
C GLN A 334 -7.93 -0.33 1.66
N VAL A 335 -7.51 -0.99 0.58
CA VAL A 335 -6.10 -1.18 0.19
C VAL A 335 -5.92 -0.84 -1.28
N GLY A 336 -5.47 0.38 -1.56
CA GLY A 336 -5.47 0.96 -2.89
C GLY A 336 -6.86 1.47 -3.28
N TYR A 337 -6.92 2.60 -3.97
CA TYR A 337 -8.20 3.24 -4.34
C TYR A 337 -8.21 3.76 -5.79
N GLN A 338 -7.25 3.32 -6.59
CA GLN A 338 -7.01 3.80 -7.96
C GLN A 338 -8.21 3.70 -8.91
N GLN A 339 -9.12 2.73 -8.72
CA GLN A 339 -10.28 2.55 -9.61
C GLN A 339 -11.49 3.39 -9.21
N LYS A 340 -11.57 3.85 -7.97
CA LYS A 340 -12.70 4.62 -7.43
C LYS A 340 -12.42 6.11 -7.52
N VAL A 341 -12.04 6.60 -8.71
CA VAL A 341 -11.64 8.00 -8.95
C VAL A 341 -12.74 9.00 -8.63
N ILE A 342 -14.03 8.61 -8.53
CA ILE A 342 -15.15 9.58 -8.52
C ILE A 342 -15.96 9.66 -7.21
N TYR A 343 -15.92 8.71 -6.25
CA TYR A 343 -16.78 8.80 -5.05
C TYR A 343 -16.06 8.41 -3.75
N PHE A 344 -16.22 9.24 -2.72
CA PHE A 344 -15.73 9.03 -1.35
C PHE A 344 -16.95 9.00 -0.43
N THR A 345 -17.25 7.83 0.14
CA THR A 345 -18.29 7.68 1.17
C THR A 345 -17.64 7.01 2.37
N LEU A 346 -17.58 7.73 3.50
CA LEU A 346 -17.08 7.19 4.76
C LEU A 346 -18.23 6.41 5.44
N HIS A 347 -18.07 5.10 5.59
CA HIS A 347 -18.91 4.30 6.49
C HIS A 347 -18.21 4.20 7.86
N ALA A 348 -19.00 4.07 8.93
CA ALA A 348 -18.45 3.72 10.25
C ALA A 348 -17.71 2.36 10.15
N ASN A 349 -16.52 2.25 10.74
CA ASN A 349 -15.65 1.05 10.73
C ASN A 349 -14.88 0.76 9.42
N VAL A 350 -14.70 1.75 8.53
CA VAL A 350 -13.78 1.64 7.38
C VAL A 350 -12.39 2.12 7.79
N TYR A 351 -11.40 1.25 7.66
CA TYR A 351 -10.00 1.55 7.90
C TYR A 351 -9.23 1.55 6.57
N PHE A 352 -8.37 2.54 6.36
CA PHE A 352 -7.40 2.52 5.26
C PHE A 352 -6.19 1.71 5.70
N ALA A 353 -5.70 0.79 4.88
CA ALA A 353 -4.60 -0.08 5.28
C ALA A 353 -3.20 0.43 4.87
N LEU A 354 -2.22 -0.03 5.65
CA LEU A 354 -0.83 0.38 5.83
C LEU A 354 0.02 0.45 4.58
N VAL A 355 -0.38 -0.21 3.50
CA VAL A 355 0.52 -0.42 2.37
C VAL A 355 -0.30 -0.38 1.10
N ASN A 356 -0.66 0.83 0.70
CA ASN A 356 -1.02 1.09 -0.68
C ASN A 356 0.26 0.88 -1.48
N ALA A 357 0.36 -0.25 -2.19
CA ALA A 357 1.47 -0.65 -3.03
C ALA A 357 1.08 -0.56 -4.51
#